data_AF-A0A453CD11-F1
#
_entry.id   AF-A0A453CD11-F1
#
_cell.length_a   1.000
_cell.length_b   1.000
_cell.length_c   1.000
_cell.angle_alpha   90.00
_cell.angle_beta   90.00
_cell.angle_gamma   90.00
#
_symmetry.space_group_name_H-M   'P 1'
#
loop_
_entity.id
_entity.type
_entity.pdbx_description
1 polymer ?
#
loop_
_entity_poly.entity_id
_entity_poly.type
_entity_poly.pdbx_seq_one_letter_code
_entity_poly.pdbx_strand_id
1 'polypeptide(L)'
;MWAEALDLLLRRLKPRVDYGRVAAVSGSAQQHGSVYWGRGAGAALASLDPAWGLAPQLAGAFAAPESPVWMDSSTTAQCREVEAALGGALALARMTGCRAHERCTGPQIRKMFQMRRGIYDGTERISLVSSFMASLLIGGYACIDQTDGAGMNLMDIETRQLRQDALEVWFVQMFRVLQLQFAETTSLGTQNSWWHNQIIQFT
;
A
#
# COMPACT_ATOMS: atom_id res chain seq x y z
N MET A 1 -12.38 -0.52 -8.57
CA MET A 1 -13.13 -1.03 -7.39
C MET A 1 -12.89 -0.26 -6.08
N TRP A 2 -11.77 -0.40 -5.36
CA TRP A 2 -11.63 0.24 -4.01
C TRP A 2 -11.77 1.77 -4.03
N ALA A 3 -11.20 2.45 -5.04
CA ALA A 3 -11.36 3.89 -5.22
C ALA A 3 -12.84 4.29 -5.46
N GLU A 4 -13.56 3.55 -6.32
CA GLU A 4 -15.00 3.78 -6.58
C GLU A 4 -15.85 3.57 -5.32
N ALA A 5 -15.51 2.57 -4.51
CA ALA A 5 -16.21 2.29 -3.26
C ALA A 5 -16.02 3.42 -2.25
N LEU A 6 -14.81 4.00 -2.19
CA LEU A 6 -14.54 5.19 -1.38
C LEU A 6 -15.36 6.38 -1.85
N ASP A 7 -15.39 6.67 -3.16
CA ASP A 7 -16.23 7.73 -3.74
C ASP A 7 -17.70 7.56 -3.36
N LEU A 8 -18.22 6.34 -3.51
CA LEU A 8 -19.61 6.01 -3.19
C LEU A 8 -19.90 6.20 -1.70
N LEU A 9 -18.98 5.78 -0.82
CA LEU A 9 -19.09 5.97 0.61
C LEU A 9 -19.14 7.45 0.97
N LEU A 10 -18.20 8.26 0.48
CA LEU A 10 -18.13 9.69 0.75
C LEU A 10 -19.38 10.42 0.26
N ARG A 11 -19.86 10.08 -0.95
CA ARG A 11 -21.11 10.64 -1.49
C ARG A 11 -22.32 10.34 -0.61
N ARG A 12 -22.39 9.13 -0.02
CA ARG A 12 -23.48 8.73 0.88
C ARG A 12 -23.36 9.36 2.28
N LEU A 13 -22.14 9.65 2.73
CA LEU A 13 -21.88 10.34 3.99
C LEU A 13 -22.08 11.85 3.88
N LYS A 14 -21.91 12.44 2.69
CA LYS A 14 -21.97 13.88 2.44
C LYS A 14 -23.17 14.58 3.13
N PRO A 15 -24.43 14.13 2.99
CA PRO A 15 -25.57 14.80 3.63
C PRO A 15 -25.77 14.44 5.11
N ARG A 16 -24.91 13.60 5.70
CA ARG A 16 -25.11 13.01 7.05
C ARG A 16 -24.07 13.46 8.07
N VAL A 17 -23.00 14.10 7.63
CA VAL A 17 -21.87 14.47 8.48
C VAL A 17 -21.63 15.97 8.35
N ASP A 18 -21.50 16.64 9.49
CA ASP A 18 -20.98 18.00 9.54
C ASP A 18 -19.46 17.94 9.54
N TYR A 19 -18.88 18.13 8.37
CA TYR A 19 -17.44 17.98 8.16
C TYR A 19 -16.63 19.16 8.69
N GLY A 20 -17.26 20.31 8.97
CA GLY A 20 -16.61 21.40 9.69
C GLY A 20 -16.20 21.02 11.11
N ARG A 21 -16.76 19.92 11.64
CA ARG A 21 -16.44 19.36 12.96
C ARG A 21 -15.48 18.17 12.91
N VAL A 22 -15.08 17.71 11.73
CA VAL A 22 -14.17 16.57 11.59
C VAL A 22 -12.73 17.04 11.75
N ALA A 23 -12.17 16.79 12.94
CA ALA A 23 -10.79 17.18 13.24
C ALA A 23 -9.74 16.26 12.60
N ALA A 24 -10.06 14.98 12.40
CA ALA A 24 -9.15 13.97 11.85
C ALA A 24 -9.90 12.79 11.24
N VAL A 25 -9.25 12.08 10.33
CA VAL A 25 -9.70 10.81 9.73
C VAL A 25 -8.56 9.81 9.81
N SER A 26 -8.88 8.58 10.19
CA SER A 26 -8.00 7.42 10.12
C SER A 26 -8.82 6.21 9.67
N GLY A 27 -8.16 5.10 9.36
CA GLY A 27 -8.84 3.91 8.89
C GLY A 27 -8.01 2.65 9.00
N SER A 28 -8.70 1.52 8.86
CA SER A 28 -8.11 0.20 8.72
C SER A 28 -8.49 -0.38 7.36
N ALA A 29 -7.68 -1.30 6.85
CA ALA A 29 -7.98 -2.06 5.65
C ALA A 29 -7.64 -3.54 5.88
N GLN A 30 -8.05 -4.40 4.93
CA GLN A 30 -7.59 -5.79 4.93
C GLN A 30 -6.05 -5.82 4.87
N GLN A 31 -5.45 -6.68 5.69
CA GLN A 31 -4.00 -6.79 5.79
C GLN A 31 -3.40 -7.47 4.56
N HIS A 32 -2.08 -7.33 4.42
CA HIS A 32 -1.20 -7.99 3.44
C HIS A 32 -1.41 -7.65 1.96
N GLY A 33 -2.63 -7.25 1.56
CA GLY A 33 -2.92 -6.89 0.19
C GLY A 33 -2.07 -5.71 -0.28
N SER A 34 -1.67 -5.73 -1.55
CA SER A 34 -0.75 -4.72 -2.11
C SER A 34 -1.26 -4.11 -3.41
N VAL A 35 -1.04 -2.81 -3.55
CA VAL A 35 -1.34 -2.01 -4.74
C VAL A 35 -0.03 -1.58 -5.41
N TYR A 36 0.02 -1.72 -6.72
CA TYR A 36 1.19 -1.44 -7.56
C TYR A 36 0.91 -0.19 -8.40
N TRP A 37 1.43 0.95 -7.97
CA TRP A 37 1.26 2.23 -8.65
C TRP A 37 2.16 2.29 -9.88
N GLY A 38 1.59 2.61 -11.04
CA GLY A 38 2.32 2.79 -12.29
C GLY A 38 3.06 4.12 -12.34
N ARG A 39 3.96 4.27 -13.32
CA ARG A 39 4.71 5.52 -13.52
C ARG A 39 3.79 6.72 -13.72
N GLY A 40 4.04 7.81 -12.99
CA GLY A 40 3.26 9.05 -13.04
C GLY A 40 2.01 9.06 -12.15
N ALA A 41 1.75 7.99 -11.39
CA ALA A 41 0.63 7.92 -10.47
C ALA A 41 0.76 8.94 -9.32
N GLY A 42 1.98 9.24 -8.86
CA GLY A 42 2.20 10.30 -7.88
C GLY A 42 1.71 11.68 -8.37
N ALA A 43 1.93 11.98 -9.66
CA ALA A 43 1.42 13.22 -10.27
C ALA A 43 -0.10 13.21 -10.39
N ALA A 44 -0.69 12.08 -10.79
CA ALA A 44 -2.15 11.92 -10.86
C ALA A 44 -2.83 12.11 -9.49
N LEU A 45 -2.24 11.59 -8.42
CA LEU A 45 -2.72 11.79 -7.04
C LEU A 45 -2.64 13.27 -6.61
N ALA A 46 -1.56 13.96 -6.97
CA ALA A 46 -1.36 15.36 -6.62
C ALA A 46 -2.32 16.29 -7.38
N SER A 47 -2.83 15.87 -8.55
CA SER A 47 -3.70 16.66 -9.43
C SER A 47 -5.17 16.22 -9.43
N LEU A 48 -5.65 15.58 -8.37
CA LEU A 48 -7.05 15.15 -8.28
C LEU A 48 -8.01 16.35 -8.33
N ASP A 49 -8.93 16.32 -9.29
CA ASP A 49 -9.99 17.29 -9.50
C ASP A 49 -11.26 16.88 -8.74
N PRO A 50 -11.77 17.71 -7.80
CA PRO A 50 -12.98 17.41 -7.05
C PRO A 50 -14.26 17.40 -7.88
N ALA A 51 -14.26 17.92 -9.11
CA ALA A 51 -15.41 17.81 -10.01
C ALA A 51 -15.67 16.37 -10.46
N TRP A 52 -14.68 15.47 -10.31
CA TRP A 52 -14.74 14.09 -10.78
C TRP A 52 -14.53 13.08 -9.65
N GLY A 53 -15.08 11.87 -9.82
CA GLY A 53 -14.75 10.73 -8.95
C GLY A 53 -13.31 10.28 -9.13
N LEU A 54 -12.77 9.53 -8.17
CA LEU A 54 -11.40 9.00 -8.19
C LEU A 54 -11.16 8.03 -9.34
N ALA A 55 -12.10 7.12 -9.58
CA ALA A 55 -11.92 6.02 -10.53
C ALA A 55 -11.51 6.45 -11.94
N PRO A 56 -12.21 7.38 -12.61
CA PRO A 56 -11.80 7.85 -13.94
C PRO A 56 -10.45 8.57 -13.91
N GLN A 57 -10.11 9.26 -12.82
CA GLN A 57 -8.84 9.98 -12.67
C GLN A 57 -7.65 9.05 -12.43
N LEU A 58 -7.89 7.85 -11.88
CA LEU A 58 -6.87 6.85 -11.56
C LEU A 58 -6.80 5.70 -12.56
N ALA A 59 -7.55 5.74 -13.67
CA ALA A 59 -7.64 4.64 -14.63
C ALA A 59 -6.28 4.20 -15.21
N GLY A 60 -5.32 5.13 -15.34
CA GLY A 60 -3.96 4.86 -15.78
C GLY A 60 -2.90 4.82 -14.67
N ALA A 61 -3.30 4.92 -13.40
CA ALA A 61 -2.38 5.09 -12.28
C ALA A 61 -1.84 3.77 -11.71
N PHE A 62 -2.28 2.61 -12.20
CA PHE A 62 -1.92 1.30 -11.67
C PHE A 62 -1.11 0.48 -12.68
N ALA A 63 0.01 -0.08 -12.25
CA ALA A 63 0.79 -1.03 -13.03
C ALA A 63 0.14 -2.42 -13.04
N ALA A 64 -0.54 -2.78 -11.95
CA ALA A 64 -1.29 -4.03 -11.84
C ALA A 64 -2.80 -3.73 -11.79
N PRO A 65 -3.62 -4.30 -12.68
CA PRO A 65 -5.08 -4.12 -12.62
C PRO A 65 -5.70 -4.88 -11.44
N GLU A 66 -5.05 -5.94 -10.97
CA GLU A 66 -5.49 -6.79 -9.88
C GLU A 66 -4.47 -6.80 -8.75
N SER A 67 -4.96 -6.63 -7.53
CA SER A 67 -4.15 -6.68 -6.31
C SER A 67 -4.27 -8.06 -5.66
N PRO A 68 -3.16 -8.70 -5.23
CA PRO A 68 -3.26 -9.85 -4.32
C PRO A 68 -3.87 -9.38 -2.99
N VAL A 69 -4.61 -10.27 -2.34
CA VAL A 69 -5.29 -10.01 -1.06
C VAL A 69 -4.91 -11.07 -0.03
N TRP A 70 -5.31 -10.88 1.23
CA TRP A 70 -4.96 -11.77 2.34
C TRP A 70 -5.34 -13.25 2.15
N MET A 71 -6.27 -13.55 1.23
CA MET A 71 -6.70 -14.89 0.89
C MET A 71 -5.80 -15.60 -0.14
N ASP A 72 -4.83 -14.89 -0.75
CA ASP A 72 -3.94 -15.48 -1.74
C ASP A 72 -2.95 -16.45 -1.06
N SER A 73 -2.97 -17.70 -1.52
CA SER A 73 -2.10 -18.78 -1.02
C SER A 73 -1.17 -19.34 -2.12
N SER A 74 -0.83 -18.53 -3.12
CA SER A 74 -0.19 -19.00 -4.36
C SER A 74 1.34 -18.84 -4.39
N THR A 75 1.95 -18.48 -3.27
CA THR A 75 3.36 -18.07 -3.18
C THR A 75 4.23 -19.01 -2.32
N THR A 76 3.81 -20.26 -2.13
CA THR A 76 4.55 -21.24 -1.31
C THR A 76 6.01 -21.41 -1.77
N ALA A 77 6.27 -21.33 -3.07
CA ALA A 77 7.63 -21.39 -3.61
C ALA A 77 8.49 -20.21 -3.13
N GLN A 78 7.94 -18.99 -3.19
CA GLN A 78 8.62 -17.77 -2.73
C GLN A 78 8.82 -17.76 -1.21
N CYS A 79 7.87 -18.31 -0.44
CA CYS A 79 8.03 -18.47 1.01
C CYS A 79 9.22 -19.38 1.34
N ARG A 80 9.35 -20.52 0.65
CA ARG A 80 10.49 -21.44 0.87
C ARG A 80 11.82 -20.82 0.45
N GLU A 81 11.82 -20.10 -0.67
CA GLU A 81 13.01 -19.40 -1.17
C GLU A 81 13.54 -18.39 -0.14
N VAL A 82 12.68 -17.55 0.42
CA VAL A 82 13.13 -16.55 1.40
C VAL A 82 13.59 -17.20 2.71
N GLU A 83 12.86 -18.24 3.18
CA GLU A 83 13.23 -18.91 4.42
C GLU A 83 14.61 -19.55 4.26
N ALA A 84 14.87 -20.20 3.13
CA ALA A 84 16.19 -20.78 2.85
C ALA A 84 17.30 -19.71 2.81
N ALA A 85 17.04 -18.56 2.20
CA ALA A 85 18.03 -17.50 2.04
C ALA A 85 18.29 -16.69 3.33
N LEU A 86 17.33 -16.63 4.26
CA LEU A 86 17.42 -15.88 5.51
C LEU A 86 17.74 -16.76 6.75
N GLY A 87 18.26 -17.97 6.55
CA GLY A 87 18.68 -18.85 7.66
C GLY A 87 17.54 -19.64 8.31
N GLY A 88 16.41 -19.78 7.62
CA GLY A 88 15.27 -20.62 7.98
C GLY A 88 14.06 -19.86 8.52
N ALA A 89 12.94 -20.57 8.65
CA ALA A 89 11.67 -20.03 9.14
C ALA A 89 11.77 -19.35 10.51
N LEU A 90 12.55 -19.93 11.44
CA LEU A 90 12.73 -19.38 12.79
C LEU A 90 13.56 -18.08 12.77
N ALA A 91 14.61 -18.02 11.95
CA ALA A 91 15.40 -16.81 11.79
C ALA A 91 14.53 -15.68 11.23
N LEU A 92 13.75 -15.96 10.18
CA LEU A 92 12.79 -15.01 9.62
C LEU A 92 11.74 -14.55 10.65
N ALA A 93 11.21 -15.47 11.45
CA ALA A 93 10.23 -15.15 12.49
C ALA A 93 10.79 -14.26 13.60
N ARG A 94 12.04 -14.49 14.02
CA ARG A 94 12.72 -13.63 15.00
C ARG A 94 12.89 -12.21 14.47
N MET A 95 13.18 -12.06 13.18
CA MET A 95 13.41 -10.76 12.55
C MET A 95 12.11 -10.01 12.25
N THR A 96 11.11 -10.70 11.69
CA THR A 96 9.91 -10.06 11.11
C THR A 96 8.62 -10.33 11.89
N GLY A 97 8.72 -11.02 13.03
CA GLY A 97 7.59 -11.37 13.88
C GLY A 97 6.81 -12.61 13.42
N CYS A 98 7.01 -13.11 12.20
CA CYS A 98 6.45 -14.39 11.77
C CYS A 98 7.30 -15.07 10.69
N ARG A 99 7.12 -16.38 10.53
CA ARG A 99 7.70 -17.11 9.38
C ARG A 99 7.06 -16.65 8.06
N ALA A 100 7.59 -17.10 6.93
CA ALA A 100 6.98 -16.75 5.65
C ALA A 100 5.60 -17.40 5.52
N HIS A 101 4.60 -16.59 5.16
CA HIS A 101 3.25 -17.05 4.83
C HIS A 101 2.85 -16.53 3.46
N GLU A 102 2.09 -17.31 2.71
CA GLU A 102 1.83 -17.01 1.30
C GLU A 102 1.15 -15.66 1.08
N ARG A 103 0.24 -15.31 1.98
CA ARG A 103 -0.47 -14.04 1.93
C ARG A 103 0.40 -12.83 2.22
N CYS A 104 1.52 -13.00 2.93
CA CYS A 104 2.39 -11.87 3.31
C CYS A 104 2.88 -11.12 2.06
N THR A 105 3.03 -9.81 2.21
CA THR A 105 3.26 -8.93 1.06
C THR A 105 4.60 -9.19 0.39
N GLY A 106 5.67 -9.50 1.14
CA GLY A 106 6.99 -9.85 0.61
C GLY A 106 6.94 -11.00 -0.42
N PRO A 107 6.41 -12.18 -0.07
CA PRO A 107 6.18 -13.28 -1.01
C PRO A 107 5.36 -12.88 -2.26
N GLN A 108 4.33 -12.06 -2.09
CA GLN A 108 3.50 -11.60 -3.21
C GLN A 108 4.28 -10.67 -4.16
N ILE A 109 5.10 -9.75 -3.62
CA ILE A 109 5.97 -8.90 -4.43
C ILE A 109 7.05 -9.75 -5.13
N ARG A 110 7.63 -10.75 -4.45
CA ARG A 110 8.58 -11.70 -5.07
C ARG A 110 7.96 -12.43 -6.26
N LYS A 111 6.71 -12.89 -6.12
CA LYS A 111 5.96 -13.51 -7.21
C LYS A 111 5.73 -12.52 -8.36
N MET A 112 5.39 -11.26 -8.08
CA MET A 112 5.27 -10.25 -9.14
C MET A 112 6.58 -10.03 -9.88
N PHE A 113 7.70 -9.93 -9.15
CA PHE A 113 9.02 -9.81 -9.74
C PHE A 113 9.38 -11.00 -10.66
N GLN A 114 9.16 -12.23 -10.18
CA GLN A 114 9.53 -13.45 -10.91
C GLN A 114 8.60 -13.76 -12.09
N MET A 115 7.29 -13.58 -11.92
CA MET A 115 6.28 -14.08 -12.87
C MET A 115 5.63 -12.97 -13.68
N ARG A 116 5.63 -11.72 -13.21
CA ARG A 116 5.01 -10.57 -13.89
C ARG A 116 5.97 -9.39 -13.96
N ARG A 117 7.18 -9.66 -14.45
CA ARG A 117 8.31 -8.70 -14.45
C ARG A 117 7.98 -7.34 -15.06
N GLY A 118 7.22 -7.30 -16.16
CA GLY A 118 6.78 -6.05 -16.78
C GLY A 118 5.91 -5.17 -15.88
N ILE A 119 5.03 -5.77 -15.06
CA ILE A 119 4.25 -5.04 -14.05
C ILE A 119 5.19 -4.48 -12.98
N TYR A 120 6.10 -5.31 -12.47
CA TYR A 120 7.05 -4.89 -11.44
C TYR A 120 7.94 -3.73 -11.92
N ASP A 121 8.53 -3.83 -13.11
CA ASP A 121 9.41 -2.78 -13.67
C ASP A 121 8.62 -1.50 -14.07
N GLY A 122 7.34 -1.64 -14.37
CA GLY A 122 6.40 -0.53 -14.60
C GLY A 122 5.87 0.12 -13.32
N THR A 123 6.13 -0.47 -12.15
CA THR A 123 5.68 0.05 -10.86
C THR A 123 6.65 1.12 -10.35
N GLU A 124 6.15 2.26 -9.90
CA GLU A 124 6.95 3.31 -9.25
C GLU A 124 6.83 3.27 -7.71
N ARG A 125 5.71 2.78 -7.18
CA ARG A 125 5.45 2.67 -5.74
C ARG A 125 4.58 1.46 -5.44
N ILE A 126 4.86 0.77 -4.32
CA ILE A 126 3.98 -0.25 -3.75
C ILE A 126 3.37 0.28 -2.44
N SER A 127 2.08 0.01 -2.24
CA SER A 127 1.32 0.35 -1.04
C SER A 127 0.65 -0.90 -0.47
N LEU A 128 0.44 -0.95 0.84
CA LEU A 128 -0.56 -1.84 1.42
C LEU A 128 -1.95 -1.27 1.17
N VAL A 129 -3.01 -2.06 1.33
CA VAL A 129 -4.39 -1.54 1.15
C VAL A 129 -4.66 -0.37 2.10
N SER A 130 -4.11 -0.41 3.32
CA SER A 130 -4.17 0.68 4.31
C SER A 130 -3.55 1.97 3.78
N SER A 131 -2.27 1.92 3.39
CA SER A 131 -1.55 3.08 2.86
C SER A 131 -2.06 3.54 1.50
N PHE A 132 -2.64 2.64 0.70
CA PHE A 132 -3.36 2.99 -0.53
C PHE A 132 -4.57 3.88 -0.21
N MET A 133 -5.43 3.45 0.73
CA MET A 133 -6.60 4.25 1.10
C MET A 133 -6.19 5.59 1.68
N ALA A 134 -5.18 5.62 2.56
CA ALA A 134 -4.62 6.87 3.09
C ALA A 134 -4.08 7.78 1.97
N SER A 135 -3.42 7.20 0.95
CA SER A 135 -2.89 7.95 -0.20
C SER A 135 -3.99 8.65 -1.00
N LEU A 136 -5.15 8.00 -1.16
CA LEU A 136 -6.32 8.62 -1.77
C LEU A 136 -6.83 9.80 -0.95
N LEU A 137 -6.75 9.74 0.39
CA LEU A 137 -7.24 10.83 1.24
C LEU A 137 -6.35 12.07 1.19
N ILE A 138 -5.03 11.85 1.16
CA ILE A 138 -4.04 12.93 1.17
C ILE A 138 -3.64 13.40 -0.24
N GLY A 139 -4.13 12.74 -1.29
CA GLY A 139 -3.77 13.04 -2.68
C GLY A 139 -2.26 12.97 -2.93
N GLY A 140 -1.61 11.95 -2.38
CA GLY A 140 -0.17 11.73 -2.44
C GLY A 140 0.18 10.39 -1.79
N TYR A 141 1.44 9.94 -1.87
CA TYR A 141 1.79 8.64 -1.29
C TYR A 141 1.90 8.70 0.23
N ALA A 142 1.00 7.98 0.90
CA ALA A 142 1.11 7.72 2.33
C ALA A 142 2.23 6.72 2.63
N CYS A 143 2.83 6.88 3.80
CA CYS A 143 3.69 5.86 4.40
C CYS A 143 2.85 4.63 4.77
N ILE A 144 3.51 3.47 4.88
CA ILE A 144 2.94 2.29 5.49
C ILE A 144 3.11 2.46 7.01
N ASP A 145 2.08 2.16 7.80
CA ASP A 145 2.26 2.19 9.25
C ASP A 145 3.03 0.96 9.72
N GLN A 146 3.73 1.06 10.84
CA GLN A 146 4.55 -0.03 11.37
C GLN A 146 3.74 -1.30 11.70
N THR A 147 2.47 -1.17 12.09
CA THR A 147 1.64 -2.33 12.48
C THR A 147 1.25 -3.14 11.26
N ASP A 148 0.77 -2.52 10.18
CA ASP A 148 0.46 -3.24 8.94
C ASP A 148 1.75 -3.66 8.20
N GLY A 149 2.82 -2.88 8.33
CA GLY A 149 4.16 -3.19 7.83
C GLY A 149 4.77 -4.48 8.40
N ALA A 150 4.48 -4.81 9.66
CA ALA A 150 4.89 -6.08 10.28
C ALA A 150 4.29 -7.31 9.55
N GLY A 151 3.17 -7.15 8.87
CA GLY A 151 2.50 -8.21 8.11
C GLY A 151 3.18 -8.59 6.77
N MET A 152 4.33 -7.98 6.45
CA MET A 152 4.94 -8.08 5.11
C MET A 152 6.07 -9.11 4.99
N ASN A 153 6.66 -9.60 6.08
CA ASN A 153 7.98 -10.27 6.08
C ASN A 153 9.13 -9.40 5.52
N LEU A 154 9.01 -8.07 5.58
CA LEU A 154 10.01 -7.11 5.09
C LEU A 154 10.54 -6.14 6.16
N MET A 155 9.78 -5.95 7.24
CA MET A 155 10.14 -5.05 8.33
C MET A 155 10.81 -5.83 9.45
N ASP A 156 11.88 -5.27 9.99
CA ASP A 156 12.44 -5.74 11.26
C ASP A 156 11.61 -5.16 12.40
N ILE A 157 11.06 -6.05 13.23
CA ILE A 157 10.10 -5.64 14.27
C ILE A 157 10.75 -4.94 15.46
N GLU A 158 12.05 -5.10 15.66
CA GLU A 158 12.79 -4.45 16.75
C GLU A 158 13.13 -3.00 16.38
N THR A 159 13.69 -2.80 15.19
CA THR A 159 14.09 -1.49 14.67
C THR A 159 12.94 -0.73 14.01
N ARG A 160 11.87 -1.43 13.63
CA ARG A 160 10.72 -0.92 12.87
C ARG A 160 11.11 -0.30 11.53
N GLN A 161 12.20 -0.78 10.95
CA GLN A 161 12.75 -0.33 9.68
C GLN A 161 12.64 -1.43 8.62
N LEU A 162 12.62 -1.00 7.37
CA LEU A 162 12.71 -1.90 6.23
C LEU A 162 14.11 -2.53 6.21
N ARG A 163 14.18 -3.85 6.12
CA ARG A 163 15.45 -4.57 6.13
C ARG A 163 16.06 -4.60 4.73
N GLN A 164 17.17 -3.90 4.55
CA GLN A 164 17.85 -3.86 3.25
C GLN A 164 18.40 -5.22 2.81
N ASP A 165 18.90 -6.02 3.74
CA ASP A 165 19.37 -7.39 3.47
C ASP A 165 18.21 -8.35 3.13
N ALA A 166 17.07 -8.22 3.81
CA ALA A 166 15.86 -8.93 3.40
C ALA A 166 15.45 -8.50 1.99
N LEU A 167 15.44 -7.20 1.68
CA LEU A 167 15.14 -6.70 0.34
C LEU A 167 16.09 -7.26 -0.73
N GLU A 168 17.39 -7.40 -0.44
CA GLU A 168 18.35 -7.98 -1.38
C GLU A 168 18.03 -9.46 -1.67
N VAL A 169 17.64 -10.22 -0.64
CA VAL A 169 17.21 -11.61 -0.78
C VAL A 169 15.87 -11.70 -1.53
N TRP A 170 14.91 -10.82 -1.20
CA TRP A 170 13.61 -10.76 -1.87
C TRP A 170 13.72 -10.27 -3.31
N PHE A 171 14.73 -9.46 -3.67
CA PHE A 171 14.72 -8.71 -4.93
C PHE A 171 16.02 -8.70 -5.73
N VAL A 172 16.99 -9.58 -5.45
CA VAL A 172 18.28 -9.78 -6.17
C VAL A 172 18.49 -8.73 -7.28
N GLN A 173 19.07 -7.59 -6.90
CA GLN A 173 19.14 -6.36 -7.70
C GLN A 173 17.79 -5.69 -8.04
N MET A 174 17.27 -4.82 -7.16
CA MET A 174 16.84 -3.46 -7.54
C MET A 174 16.12 -2.74 -6.38
N PHE A 175 16.77 -1.67 -5.92
CA PHE A 175 16.26 -0.64 -4.99
C PHE A 175 15.22 0.33 -5.62
N ARG A 176 14.77 0.10 -6.86
CA ARG A 176 14.08 1.16 -7.62
C ARG A 176 12.57 1.31 -7.38
N VAL A 177 11.89 0.33 -6.78
CA VAL A 177 10.42 0.28 -6.77
C VAL A 177 9.80 0.35 -5.36
N LEU A 178 10.62 0.22 -4.31
CA LEU A 178 10.15 0.18 -2.94
C LEU A 178 10.59 1.43 -2.20
N GLN A 179 9.97 2.57 -2.49
CA GLN A 179 9.88 3.63 -1.48
C GLN A 179 8.94 3.16 -0.34
N LEU A 180 9.15 1.99 0.25
CA LEU A 180 8.40 1.58 1.44
C LEU A 180 8.93 2.43 2.59
N GLN A 181 8.15 3.44 2.96
CA GLN A 181 8.43 4.25 4.13
C GLN A 181 7.52 3.78 5.24
N PHE A 182 8.10 3.38 6.37
CA PHE A 182 7.37 3.10 7.58
C PHE A 182 7.31 4.35 8.44
N ALA A 183 6.14 4.68 8.96
CA ALA A 183 5.96 5.77 9.90
C ALA A 183 5.18 5.29 11.13
N GLU A 184 5.47 5.88 12.30
CA GLU A 184 4.60 5.76 13.47
C GLU A 184 3.23 6.38 13.17
N THR A 185 2.26 6.26 14.09
CA THR A 185 1.01 7.05 14.05
C THR A 185 1.35 8.54 14.00
N THR A 186 1.48 9.06 12.79
CA THR A 186 1.87 10.43 12.48
C THR A 186 0.80 11.04 11.59
N SER A 187 0.65 12.35 11.68
CA SER A 187 -0.14 13.08 10.69
C SER A 187 0.53 12.86 9.33
N LEU A 188 -0.17 12.17 8.42
CA LEU A 188 0.33 11.87 7.07
C LEU A 188 0.27 13.09 6.12
N GLY A 189 -0.11 14.26 6.63
CA GLY A 189 -0.24 15.51 5.89
C GLY A 189 -1.58 16.22 6.13
N THR A 190 -1.73 17.41 5.53
CA THR A 190 -3.02 18.11 5.42
C THR A 190 -3.87 17.48 4.33
N GLN A 191 -5.19 17.43 4.53
CA GLN A 191 -6.14 16.89 3.54
C GLN A 191 -5.96 17.58 2.17
N ASN A 192 -5.99 16.81 1.08
CA ASN A 192 -5.97 17.38 -0.27
C ASN A 192 -7.29 18.12 -0.55
N SER A 193 -7.23 19.15 -1.39
CA SER A 193 -8.39 19.92 -1.86
C SER A 193 -9.48 19.03 -2.47
N TRP A 194 -9.15 17.89 -3.08
CA TRP A 194 -10.11 16.88 -3.51
C TRP A 194 -10.96 16.40 -2.35
N TRP A 195 -10.33 15.98 -1.25
CA TRP A 195 -11.03 15.51 -0.05
C TRP A 195 -11.89 16.60 0.56
N HIS A 196 -11.32 17.80 0.70
CA HIS A 196 -12.03 18.96 1.22
C HIS A 196 -13.26 19.27 0.35
N ASN A 197 -13.14 19.25 -0.98
CA ASN A 197 -14.21 19.67 -1.89
C ASN A 197 -15.26 18.57 -2.18
N GLN A 198 -14.90 17.28 -2.16
CA GLN A 198 -15.89 16.19 -2.17
C GLN A 198 -16.89 16.32 -1.01
N ILE A 199 -16.44 16.97 0.05
CA ILE A 199 -17.10 17.03 1.34
C ILE A 199 -17.71 18.42 1.61
N ILE A 200 -17.04 19.50 1.21
CA ILE A 200 -17.33 20.89 1.61
C ILE A 200 -17.84 21.76 0.46
N GLN A 201 -17.96 21.26 -0.78
CA GLN A 201 -18.64 22.07 -1.80
C GLN A 201 -20.16 22.08 -1.58
N PHE A 202 -20.65 23.28 -1.26
CA PHE A 202 -22.00 23.77 -0.92
C PHE A 202 -22.39 23.77 0.57
N THR A 203 -21.72 24.62 1.35
CA THR A 203 -22.42 25.54 2.29
C THR A 203 -22.52 26.91 1.65
#